data_AF-A0A444YVR1-F1
#
_entry.id   AF-A0A444YVR1-F1
#
_cell.length_a   1.000
_cell.length_b   1.000
_cell.length_c   1.000
_cell.angle_alpha   90.00
_cell.angle_beta   90.00
_cell.angle_gamma   90.00
#
_symmetry.space_group_name_H-M   'P 1'
#
loop_
_entity.id
_entity.type
_entity.pdbx_description
1 polymer ?
#
loop_
_entity_poly.entity_id
_entity_poly.type
_entity_poly.pdbx_seq_one_letter_code
_entity_poly.pdbx_strand_id
1 'polypeptide(L)'
;MIAYLEHFVHGNDAESRQDDTDGDVVSSLDGLEITTATASAGKDFGGTKFSKPLAVVRPSSAVDIARAVRAAAATANLTVAARGNGHSINGQAMAHRGLVLDMRAMENHCFRFGAENGSGGLRYVDVPGGALWEDVLKRCVSQFGLAPRSWTDYLGLTVGGTLSNGGVSGQAFRYGPQTANVTEMEVVTGRGETVICSEKQNSELFFAALGGLGQFGIITRARVLLQQAPDMVRWIRVVYSEFEAYTRDAEWLVSLREGEGFDYVEGFVFVNSDDPCNGWPTVPIHPNQRFDPVRLPSNAGPVLYCLELALHYRHSHHPSTLDMEVEKLVGRLRFVEGVKFEVDVSYMEFLLRVKRVEEEAKVKGIWDAPHPWLNMFISKSNIAEFDREVFKKIIKNGVGGPILVYPLLRSK
;
A
#
# COMPACT_ATOMS: atom_id res chain seq x y z
N MET A 1 8.44 16.62 -10.75
CA MET A 1 8.99 17.92 -10.36
C MET A 1 8.21 18.39 -9.15
N ILE A 2 8.77 18.26 -7.95
CA ILE A 2 8.14 18.81 -6.75
C ILE A 2 8.53 20.28 -6.73
N ALA A 3 7.54 21.15 -6.86
CA ALA A 3 7.71 22.56 -6.55
C ALA A 3 7.92 22.65 -5.04
N TYR A 4 9.16 22.93 -4.66
CA TYR A 4 9.55 23.35 -3.33
C TYR A 4 8.88 24.72 -3.09
N LEU A 5 7.78 24.72 -2.36
CA LEU A 5 7.17 25.93 -1.82
C LEU A 5 7.44 25.91 -0.32
N GLU A 6 8.59 26.47 0.04
CA GLU A 6 8.84 26.96 1.38
C GLU A 6 7.85 28.07 1.71
N HIS A 7 7.23 27.98 2.89
CA HIS A 7 7.08 29.16 3.72
C HIS A 7 7.23 28.83 5.21
N PHE A 8 8.44 29.13 5.69
CA PHE A 8 8.76 29.81 6.95
C PHE A 8 8.04 29.35 8.24
N VAL A 9 8.68 28.42 8.94
CA VAL A 9 8.93 28.59 10.37
C VAL A 9 10.42 28.85 10.52
N HIS A 10 10.80 29.99 11.10
CA HIS A 10 12.20 30.32 11.35
C HIS A 10 12.88 29.21 12.17
N GLY A 11 13.83 28.52 11.53
CA GLY A 11 14.85 27.70 12.17
C GLY A 11 14.35 26.40 12.79
N ASN A 12 14.30 25.32 12.01
CA ASN A 12 14.54 23.97 12.51
C ASN A 12 14.93 22.96 11.40
N ASP A 13 15.74 23.40 10.44
CA ASP A 13 16.66 22.48 9.74
C ASP A 13 17.79 22.12 10.71
N ALA A 14 17.47 21.28 11.69
CA ALA A 14 18.46 20.78 12.63
C ALA A 14 19.06 19.49 12.07
N GLU A 15 20.06 19.64 11.19
CA GLU A 15 21.11 18.60 11.10
C GLU A 15 21.69 18.42 12.51
N SER A 16 21.68 17.19 13.04
CA SER A 16 22.14 16.90 14.39
C SER A 16 23.64 17.19 14.53
N ARG A 17 24.00 18.26 15.25
CA ARG A 17 25.39 18.62 15.58
C ARG A 17 25.96 17.79 16.74
N GLN A 18 27.28 17.82 16.90
CA GLN A 18 28.10 16.85 17.64
C GLN A 18 27.87 16.78 19.17
N ASP A 19 27.11 17.69 19.80
CA ASP A 19 27.23 17.93 21.25
C ASP A 19 26.14 17.34 22.16
N ASP A 20 25.28 16.44 21.67
CA ASP A 20 24.41 15.67 22.57
C ASP A 20 25.23 14.58 23.26
N THR A 21 25.52 14.77 24.54
CA THR A 21 26.21 13.78 25.36
C THR A 21 25.30 12.57 25.61
N ASP A 22 25.74 11.39 25.14
CA ASP A 22 25.05 10.09 25.21
C ASP A 22 24.49 9.71 26.61
N GLY A 23 24.94 10.33 27.71
CA GLY A 23 24.62 9.91 29.08
C GLY A 23 23.19 10.18 29.56
N ASP A 24 22.65 11.38 29.32
CA ASP A 24 21.37 11.80 29.89
C ASP A 24 20.17 11.14 29.18
N VAL A 25 20.24 11.01 27.85
CA VAL A 25 19.21 10.34 27.05
C VAL A 25 19.09 8.86 27.42
N VAL A 26 20.22 8.17 27.62
CA VAL A 26 20.22 6.73 27.95
C VAL A 26 19.50 6.46 29.28
N SER A 27 19.70 7.31 30.30
CA SER A 27 19.00 7.16 31.59
C SER A 27 17.48 7.34 31.48
N SER A 28 17.01 8.25 30.61
CA SER A 28 15.58 8.47 30.40
C SER A 28 14.88 7.33 29.64
N LEU A 29 15.66 6.48 28.98
CA LEU A 29 15.21 5.29 28.26
C LEU A 29 15.33 4.01 29.12
N ASP A 30 15.68 4.12 30.41
CA ASP A 30 15.82 2.99 31.33
C ASP A 30 14.55 2.11 31.37
N GLY A 31 14.73 0.81 31.14
CA GLY A 31 13.65 -0.18 31.08
C GLY A 31 13.00 -0.35 29.71
N LEU A 32 13.43 0.38 28.68
CA LEU A 32 13.11 0.06 27.29
C LEU A 32 14.07 -0.99 26.74
N GLU A 33 13.56 -1.91 25.92
CA GLU A 33 14.41 -2.80 25.15
C GLU A 33 15.09 -1.99 24.03
N ILE A 34 16.38 -1.72 24.22
CA ILE A 34 17.20 -0.99 23.26
C ILE A 34 18.17 -1.97 22.62
N THR A 35 18.20 -1.97 21.29
CA THR A 35 19.22 -2.70 20.52
C THR A 35 20.23 -1.71 19.95
N THR A 36 21.48 -2.16 19.82
CA THR A 36 22.51 -1.37 19.14
C THR A 36 22.04 -0.99 17.75
N ALA A 37 22.27 0.26 17.34
CA ALA A 37 21.93 0.76 16.01
C ALA A 37 22.35 -0.22 14.91
N THR A 38 21.41 -0.98 14.38
CA THR A 38 21.68 -1.94 13.31
C THR A 38 21.78 -1.20 11.98
N ALA A 39 22.59 -1.73 11.06
CA ALA A 39 22.63 -1.22 9.70
C ALA A 39 21.26 -1.29 8.99
N SER A 40 20.36 -2.17 9.44
CA SER A 40 19.01 -2.34 8.86
C SER A 40 18.05 -1.21 9.24
N ALA A 41 18.11 -0.68 10.47
CA ALA A 41 17.28 0.47 10.87
C ALA A 41 17.65 1.75 10.09
N GLY A 42 18.89 1.82 9.60
CA GLY A 42 19.39 2.91 8.77
C GLY A 42 19.21 2.73 7.27
N LYS A 43 18.53 1.67 6.82
CA LYS A 43 18.21 1.38 5.41
C LYS A 43 16.71 1.20 5.22
N ASP A 44 16.23 1.41 4.01
CA ASP A 44 14.86 1.12 3.61
C ASP A 44 14.84 0.40 2.27
N PHE A 45 13.65 0.01 1.81
CA PHE A 45 13.48 -0.73 0.56
C PHE A 45 13.96 0.06 -0.67
N GLY A 46 13.90 1.39 -0.64
CA GLY A 46 14.44 2.23 -1.70
C GLY A 46 15.94 2.03 -1.90
N GLY A 47 16.71 1.75 -0.84
CA GLY A 47 18.13 1.42 -0.94
C GLY A 47 19.02 2.54 -1.48
N THR A 48 18.52 3.78 -1.53
CA THR A 48 19.23 4.96 -2.05
C THR A 48 19.73 5.90 -0.95
N LYS A 49 19.23 5.74 0.28
CA LYS A 49 19.57 6.54 1.44
C LYS A 49 20.10 5.65 2.56
N PHE A 50 20.99 6.22 3.37
CA PHE A 50 21.47 5.58 4.60
C PHE A 50 21.53 6.61 5.71
N SER A 51 21.05 6.24 6.90
CA SER A 51 21.12 7.09 8.08
C SER A 51 21.35 6.26 9.34
N LYS A 52 22.41 6.55 10.10
CA LYS A 52 22.69 5.82 11.34
C LYS A 52 21.85 6.40 12.49
N PRO A 53 20.93 5.63 13.11
CA PRO A 53 20.26 6.08 14.33
C PRO A 53 21.20 6.05 15.53
N LEU A 54 20.87 6.80 16.58
CA LEU A 54 21.53 6.69 17.87
C LEU A 54 21.19 5.34 18.50
N ALA A 55 19.89 5.00 18.53
CA ALA A 55 19.40 3.78 19.13
C ALA A 55 18.14 3.26 18.41
N VAL A 56 17.91 1.96 18.50
CA VAL A 56 16.66 1.31 18.07
C VAL A 56 15.92 0.82 19.30
N VAL A 57 14.72 1.37 19.53
CA VAL A 57 13.83 0.99 20.63
C VAL A 57 12.85 -0.07 20.12
N ARG A 58 12.67 -1.14 20.89
CA ARG A 58 11.70 -2.20 20.63
C ARG A 58 10.57 -2.06 21.66
N PRO A 59 9.55 -1.23 21.40
CA PRO A 59 8.48 -0.99 22.36
C PRO A 59 7.62 -2.24 22.57
N SER A 60 7.19 -2.46 23.82
CA SER A 60 6.19 -3.47 24.20
C SER A 60 4.81 -2.87 24.44
N SER A 61 4.69 -1.54 24.41
CA SER A 61 3.42 -0.86 24.69
C SER A 61 3.40 0.56 24.14
N ALA A 62 2.21 1.16 24.06
CA ALA A 62 2.08 2.60 23.80
C ALA A 62 2.76 3.45 24.87
N VAL A 63 2.87 2.94 26.12
CA VAL A 63 3.59 3.62 27.21
C VAL A 63 5.07 3.71 26.89
N ASP A 64 5.68 2.66 26.35
CA ASP A 64 7.10 2.66 25.96
C ASP A 64 7.37 3.66 24.83
N ILE A 65 6.49 3.71 23.83
CA ILE A 65 6.55 4.71 22.75
C ILE A 65 6.45 6.12 23.33
N ALA A 66 5.48 6.35 24.23
CA ALA A 66 5.30 7.65 24.87
C ALA A 66 6.51 8.06 25.73
N ARG A 67 7.17 7.10 26.40
CA ARG A 67 8.43 7.33 27.12
C ARG A 67 9.55 7.75 26.17
N ALA A 68 9.74 7.03 25.06
CA ALA A 68 10.75 7.38 24.06
C ALA A 68 10.51 8.77 23.42
N VAL A 69 9.25 9.10 23.13
CA VAL A 69 8.88 10.43 22.61
C VAL A 69 9.14 11.52 23.64
N ARG A 70 8.76 11.33 24.91
CA ARG A 70 9.05 12.32 25.97
C ARG A 70 10.54 12.50 26.23
N ALA A 71 11.30 11.40 26.20
CA ALA A 71 12.76 11.43 26.30
C ALA A 71 13.37 12.29 25.19
N ALA A 72 12.96 12.06 23.93
CA ALA A 72 13.42 12.86 22.81
C ALA A 72 13.00 14.33 22.92
N ALA A 73 11.75 14.61 23.29
CA ALA A 73 11.21 15.95 23.46
C ALA A 73 11.87 16.75 24.59
N ALA A 74 12.54 16.09 25.55
CA ALA A 74 13.32 16.72 26.61
C ALA A 74 14.71 17.17 26.15
N THR A 75 15.14 16.78 24.94
CA THR A 75 16.41 17.18 24.33
C THR A 75 16.20 18.31 23.32
N ALA A 76 17.28 18.97 22.89
CA ALA A 76 17.17 20.06 21.91
C ALA A 76 16.99 19.56 20.46
N ASN A 77 17.32 18.30 20.16
CA ASN A 77 17.64 17.87 18.79
C ASN A 77 17.45 16.36 18.54
N LEU A 78 17.07 15.56 19.55
CA LEU A 78 16.78 14.14 19.31
C LEU A 78 15.43 14.00 18.59
N THR A 79 15.47 13.38 17.41
CA THR A 79 14.27 13.06 16.61
C THR A 79 13.83 11.62 16.81
N VAL A 80 12.54 11.33 16.60
CA VAL A 80 11.98 9.99 16.67
C VAL A 80 11.35 9.61 15.33
N ALA A 81 11.66 8.41 14.83
CA ALA A 81 10.98 7.83 13.67
C ALA A 81 10.37 6.47 14.04
N ALA A 82 9.07 6.30 13.80
CA ALA A 82 8.43 5.00 13.89
C ALA A 82 8.69 4.21 12.61
N ARG A 83 9.35 3.06 12.74
CA ARG A 83 9.64 2.16 11.62
C ARG A 83 8.66 1.00 11.63
N GLY A 84 7.90 0.89 10.54
CA GLY A 84 7.10 -0.29 10.23
C GLY A 84 7.97 -1.41 9.64
N ASN A 85 7.65 -1.87 8.43
CA ASN A 85 8.45 -2.90 7.74
C ASN A 85 9.59 -2.32 6.86
N GLY A 86 9.92 -1.03 7.00
CA GLY A 86 11.03 -0.40 6.27
C GLY A 86 10.83 -0.24 4.77
N HIS A 87 9.59 -0.27 4.27
CA HIS A 87 9.26 -0.25 2.84
C HIS A 87 9.21 1.16 2.21
N SER A 88 9.72 2.17 2.94
CA SER A 88 9.94 3.52 2.42
C SER A 88 10.98 3.51 1.29
N ILE A 89 10.95 4.56 0.46
CA ILE A 89 11.86 4.69 -0.69
C ILE A 89 12.98 5.72 -0.43
N ASN A 90 12.71 6.74 0.39
CA ASN A 90 13.55 7.94 0.50
C ASN A 90 13.90 8.30 1.96
N GLY A 91 13.98 7.31 2.86
CA GLY A 91 14.43 7.50 4.23
C GLY A 91 13.37 8.00 5.21
N GLN A 92 12.09 8.01 4.85
CA GLN A 92 11.02 8.58 5.71
C GLN A 92 10.89 7.91 7.09
N ALA A 93 11.31 6.65 7.22
CA ALA A 93 11.28 5.89 8.48
C ALA A 93 12.66 5.83 9.19
N MET A 94 13.56 6.77 8.88
CA MET A 94 14.89 6.88 9.48
C MET A 94 14.99 8.10 10.41
N ALA A 95 15.86 8.02 11.42
CA ALA A 95 16.17 9.15 12.29
C ALA A 95 17.70 9.27 12.43
N HIS A 96 18.31 10.29 11.82
CA HIS A 96 19.76 10.47 11.86
C HIS A 96 20.22 10.86 13.26
N ARG A 97 21.04 10.00 13.90
CA ARG A 97 21.44 10.14 15.31
C ARG A 97 20.23 10.33 16.25
N GLY A 98 19.06 9.85 15.84
CA GLY A 98 17.82 9.88 16.61
C GLY A 98 17.40 8.49 17.08
N LEU A 99 16.17 8.39 17.57
CA LEU A 99 15.56 7.13 17.97
C LEU A 99 14.73 6.57 16.82
N VAL A 100 14.96 5.30 16.49
CA VAL A 100 14.07 4.53 15.61
C VAL A 100 13.27 3.57 16.47
N LEU A 101 11.94 3.62 16.38
CA LEU A 101 11.07 2.68 17.08
C LEU A 101 10.70 1.54 16.14
N ASP A 102 11.08 0.30 16.49
CA ASP A 102 10.66 -0.89 15.77
C ASP A 102 9.22 -1.25 16.13
N MET A 103 8.28 -0.73 15.35
CA MET A 103 6.85 -0.92 15.60
C MET A 103 6.42 -2.38 15.45
N ARG A 104 7.18 -3.21 14.72
CA ARG A 104 6.86 -4.64 14.58
C ARG A 104 7.00 -5.42 15.87
N ALA A 105 7.78 -4.92 16.84
CA ALA A 105 7.81 -5.47 18.20
C ALA A 105 6.40 -5.52 18.84
N MET A 106 5.48 -4.65 18.38
CA MET A 106 4.11 -4.58 18.88
C MET A 106 3.07 -5.37 18.06
N GLU A 107 3.45 -6.12 17.03
CA GLU A 107 2.51 -6.71 16.05
C GLU A 107 1.46 -7.68 16.64
N ASN A 108 1.66 -8.18 17.86
CA ASN A 108 0.75 -9.12 18.54
C ASN A 108 -0.09 -8.53 19.68
N HIS A 109 0.00 -7.23 19.98
CA HIS A 109 -0.54 -6.66 21.24
C HIS A 109 -2.07 -6.46 21.26
N CYS A 110 -2.71 -6.36 20.10
CA CYS A 110 -4.14 -6.08 20.01
C CYS A 110 -4.73 -6.79 18.79
N PHE A 111 -5.65 -7.71 19.00
CA PHE A 111 -6.45 -8.27 17.91
C PHE A 111 -7.85 -8.52 18.45
N ARG A 112 -8.72 -7.53 18.36
CA ARG A 112 -10.07 -7.59 18.94
C ARG A 112 -11.11 -7.39 17.86
N PHE A 113 -11.88 -8.43 17.60
CA PHE A 113 -13.05 -8.34 16.74
C PHE A 113 -14.18 -7.60 17.47
N GLY A 114 -14.90 -6.76 16.75
CA GLY A 114 -16.12 -6.12 17.23
C GLY A 114 -17.14 -5.92 16.13
N ALA A 115 -18.38 -5.70 16.55
CA ALA A 115 -19.49 -5.34 15.69
C ALA A 115 -20.28 -4.22 16.36
N GLU A 116 -20.71 -3.23 15.59
CA GLU A 116 -21.63 -2.21 16.09
C GLU A 116 -23.02 -2.82 16.37
N ASN A 117 -23.73 -2.27 17.35
CA ASN A 117 -25.05 -2.76 17.75
C ASN A 117 -26.10 -2.49 16.64
N GLY A 118 -26.91 -3.50 16.33
CA GLY A 118 -28.03 -3.40 15.38
C GLY A 118 -27.94 -4.38 14.21
N SER A 119 -29.07 -4.63 13.55
CA SER A 119 -29.11 -5.42 12.31
C SER A 119 -28.36 -4.67 11.20
N GLY A 120 -27.20 -5.17 10.78
CA GLY A 120 -26.35 -4.52 9.76
C GLY A 120 -25.21 -3.67 10.31
N GLY A 121 -24.90 -3.75 11.61
CA GLY A 121 -23.78 -3.04 12.22
C GLY A 121 -22.44 -3.34 11.54
N LEU A 122 -21.59 -2.33 11.43
CA LEU A 122 -20.26 -2.46 10.84
C LEU A 122 -19.43 -3.44 11.68
N ARG A 123 -18.82 -4.42 11.00
CA ARG A 123 -17.86 -5.34 11.58
C ARG A 123 -16.48 -4.71 11.47
N TYR A 124 -15.68 -4.83 12.51
CA TYR A 124 -14.34 -4.26 12.56
C TYR A 124 -13.37 -5.15 13.33
N VAL A 125 -12.09 -4.84 13.19
CA VAL A 125 -11.03 -5.39 14.01
C VAL A 125 -10.13 -4.28 14.52
N ASP A 126 -9.87 -4.26 15.82
CA ASP A 126 -8.81 -3.46 16.41
C ASP A 126 -7.48 -4.21 16.25
N VAL A 127 -6.55 -3.60 15.52
CA VAL A 127 -5.22 -4.16 15.20
C VAL A 127 -4.10 -3.20 15.60
N PRO A 128 -2.89 -3.67 15.90
CA PRO A 128 -1.76 -2.82 16.27
C PRO A 128 -1.25 -2.09 15.03
N GLY A 129 -0.77 -0.86 15.20
CA GLY A 129 -0.15 -0.11 14.10
C GLY A 129 1.10 -0.80 13.52
N GLY A 130 1.75 -1.64 14.32
CA GLY A 130 2.90 -2.45 13.90
C GLY A 130 2.58 -3.76 13.17
N ALA A 131 1.32 -4.19 13.11
CA ALA A 131 0.97 -5.44 12.44
C ALA A 131 1.07 -5.35 10.92
N LEU A 132 1.49 -6.44 10.28
CA LEU A 132 1.47 -6.57 8.82
C LEU A 132 0.07 -6.87 8.31
N TRP A 133 -0.30 -6.28 7.17
CA TRP A 133 -1.58 -6.57 6.52
C TRP A 133 -1.76 -8.05 6.16
N GLU A 134 -0.67 -8.77 5.85
CA GLU A 134 -0.70 -10.21 5.60
C GLU A 134 -1.21 -10.99 6.83
N ASP A 135 -0.74 -10.64 8.03
CA ASP A 135 -1.13 -11.30 9.27
C ASP A 135 -2.56 -10.93 9.66
N VAL A 136 -2.94 -9.66 9.44
CA VAL A 136 -4.32 -9.20 9.62
C VAL A 136 -5.27 -10.00 8.72
N LEU A 137 -4.96 -10.11 7.42
CA LEU A 137 -5.73 -10.89 6.46
C LEU A 137 -5.90 -12.34 6.93
N LYS A 138 -4.79 -13.03 7.21
CA LYS A 138 -4.80 -14.44 7.62
C LYS A 138 -5.64 -14.68 8.87
N ARG A 139 -5.48 -13.84 9.91
CA ARG A 139 -6.24 -13.97 11.15
C ARG A 139 -7.72 -13.69 10.95
N CYS A 140 -8.06 -12.61 10.22
CA CYS A 140 -9.46 -12.26 9.94
C CYS A 140 -10.20 -13.37 9.18
N VAL A 141 -9.58 -13.91 8.13
CA VAL A 141 -10.20 -14.94 7.29
C VAL A 141 -10.32 -16.25 8.07
N SER A 142 -9.25 -16.72 8.70
CA SER A 142 -9.24 -18.02 9.39
C SER A 142 -10.11 -18.06 10.65
N GLN A 143 -10.23 -16.95 11.38
CA GLN A 143 -10.95 -16.94 12.67
C GLN A 143 -12.40 -16.46 12.54
N PHE A 144 -12.69 -15.58 11.58
CA PHE A 144 -14.00 -14.92 11.51
C PHE A 144 -14.67 -15.04 10.13
N GLY A 145 -13.98 -15.54 9.10
CA GLY A 145 -14.49 -15.52 7.72
C GLY A 145 -14.67 -14.09 7.18
N LEU A 146 -13.92 -13.13 7.72
CA LEU A 146 -14.00 -11.72 7.36
C LEU A 146 -12.67 -11.23 6.81
N ALA A 147 -12.68 -10.09 6.14
CA ALA A 147 -11.46 -9.46 5.65
C ALA A 147 -11.64 -7.93 5.57
N PRO A 148 -10.56 -7.14 5.70
CA PRO A 148 -10.54 -5.75 5.25
C PRO A 148 -11.04 -5.63 3.80
N ARG A 149 -11.63 -4.48 3.47
CA ARG A 149 -12.24 -4.25 2.15
C ARG A 149 -11.41 -3.36 1.21
N SER A 150 -10.36 -2.71 1.73
CA SER A 150 -9.42 -1.90 0.96
C SER A 150 -7.99 -2.30 1.32
N TRP A 151 -7.15 -2.47 0.30
CA TRP A 151 -5.85 -3.13 0.41
C TRP A 151 -4.73 -2.30 -0.21
N THR A 152 -3.51 -2.83 -0.07
CA THR A 152 -2.33 -2.51 -0.87
C THR A 152 -1.96 -3.76 -1.66
N ASP A 153 -1.30 -3.62 -2.81
CA ASP A 153 -0.89 -4.78 -3.62
C ASP A 153 0.08 -5.69 -2.87
N TYR A 154 0.96 -5.08 -2.10
CA TYR A 154 1.89 -5.78 -1.22
C TYR A 154 1.38 -5.77 0.22
N LEU A 155 1.22 -6.95 0.82
CA LEU A 155 0.70 -7.11 2.19
C LEU A 155 1.80 -7.19 3.27
N GLY A 156 3.07 -7.24 2.90
CA GLY A 156 4.22 -7.10 3.80
C GLY A 156 4.45 -5.66 4.29
N LEU A 157 3.36 -4.90 4.46
CA LEU A 157 3.35 -3.52 4.93
C LEU A 157 2.61 -3.45 6.26
N THR A 158 3.07 -2.57 7.16
CA THR A 158 2.43 -2.37 8.46
C THR A 158 1.20 -1.47 8.36
N VAL A 159 0.19 -1.74 9.19
CA VAL A 159 -1.04 -0.93 9.31
C VAL A 159 -0.74 0.56 9.49
N GLY A 160 0.07 0.94 10.49
CA GLY A 160 0.39 2.34 10.78
C GLY A 160 1.15 3.03 9.64
N GLY A 161 2.03 2.28 8.96
CA GLY A 161 2.81 2.78 7.81
C GLY A 161 1.92 3.13 6.61
N THR A 162 0.98 2.25 6.23
CA THR A 162 0.10 2.54 5.09
C THR A 162 -0.96 3.59 5.43
N LEU A 163 -1.51 3.58 6.65
CA LEU A 163 -2.44 4.61 7.12
C LEU A 163 -1.79 6.00 7.23
N SER A 164 -0.48 6.07 7.43
CA SER A 164 0.27 7.33 7.40
C SER A 164 0.51 7.87 5.98
N ASN A 165 0.12 7.15 4.92
CA ASN A 165 0.29 7.57 3.53
C ASN A 165 -1.06 7.63 2.77
N GLY A 166 -1.75 6.50 2.70
CA GLY A 166 -3.02 6.33 2.01
C GLY A 166 -3.44 4.86 2.01
N GLY A 167 -2.58 3.99 1.45
CA GLY A 167 -2.86 2.57 1.27
C GLY A 167 -3.85 2.36 0.12
N VAL A 168 -3.33 2.17 -1.09
CA VAL A 168 -4.11 2.15 -2.34
C VAL A 168 -3.87 0.83 -3.06
N SER A 169 -4.93 0.29 -3.65
CA SER A 169 -4.97 -0.85 -4.57
C SER A 169 -6.30 -0.80 -5.34
N GLY A 170 -6.55 -1.76 -6.21
CA GLY A 170 -7.70 -1.83 -7.10
C GLY A 170 -9.08 -1.87 -6.45
N GLN A 171 -9.23 -1.92 -5.13
CA GLN A 171 -10.53 -1.76 -4.44
C GLN A 171 -10.84 -0.31 -4.07
N ALA A 172 -9.86 0.58 -4.14
CA ALA A 172 -9.99 1.96 -3.67
C ALA A 172 -11.03 2.78 -4.46
N PHE A 173 -11.31 2.43 -5.72
CA PHE A 173 -12.40 3.06 -6.47
C PHE A 173 -13.78 2.79 -5.87
N ARG A 174 -13.93 1.72 -5.07
CA ARG A 174 -15.20 1.33 -4.45
C ARG A 174 -15.29 1.75 -3.00
N TYR A 175 -14.23 1.49 -2.23
CA TYR A 175 -14.21 1.67 -0.78
C TYR A 175 -13.31 2.81 -0.30
N GLY A 176 -12.65 3.54 -1.21
CA GLY A 176 -11.60 4.49 -0.85
C GLY A 176 -10.30 3.78 -0.44
N PRO A 177 -9.22 4.54 -0.22
CA PRO A 177 -7.96 4.00 0.30
C PRO A 177 -8.13 3.41 1.72
N GLN A 178 -7.11 2.73 2.24
CA GLN A 178 -7.14 2.19 3.60
C GLN A 178 -7.42 3.27 4.65
N THR A 179 -6.96 4.51 4.45
CA THR A 179 -7.26 5.65 5.31
C THR A 179 -8.75 5.99 5.40
N ALA A 180 -9.56 5.67 4.38
CA ALA A 180 -11.01 5.83 4.40
C ALA A 180 -11.75 4.67 5.10
N ASN A 181 -11.01 3.65 5.57
CA ASN A 181 -11.55 2.39 6.11
C ASN A 181 -11.16 2.14 7.57
N VAL A 182 -10.83 3.21 8.29
CA VAL A 182 -10.54 3.21 9.72
C VAL A 182 -11.57 4.10 10.43
N THR A 183 -12.07 3.66 11.58
CA THR A 183 -13.07 4.42 12.36
C THR A 183 -12.55 4.97 13.68
N GLU A 184 -11.41 4.46 14.16
CA GLU A 184 -10.79 4.87 15.42
C GLU A 184 -9.29 4.54 15.40
N MET A 185 -8.47 5.36 16.03
CA MET A 185 -7.05 5.11 16.24
C MET A 185 -6.63 5.40 17.68
N GLU A 186 -5.63 4.69 18.15
CA GLU A 186 -4.81 5.11 19.29
C GLU A 186 -3.51 5.69 18.75
N VAL A 187 -3.17 6.90 19.17
CA VAL A 187 -2.01 7.65 18.68
C VAL A 187 -1.20 8.16 19.87
N VAL A 188 0.11 7.94 19.84
CA VAL A 188 1.05 8.65 20.72
C VAL A 188 1.51 9.92 20.01
N THR A 189 1.11 11.09 20.52
CA THR A 189 1.42 12.39 19.90
C THR A 189 2.90 12.76 20.06
N GLY A 190 3.35 13.80 19.36
CA GLY A 190 4.70 14.36 19.54
C GLY A 190 5.01 14.90 20.95
N ARG A 191 4.01 15.03 21.82
CA ARG A 191 4.16 15.36 23.25
C ARG A 191 4.31 14.11 24.14
N GLY A 192 4.21 12.92 23.54
CA GLY A 192 4.17 11.65 24.24
C GLY A 192 2.88 11.45 25.05
N GLU A 193 1.76 11.98 24.56
CA GLU A 193 0.42 11.72 25.11
C GLU A 193 -0.24 10.60 24.29
N THR A 194 -0.82 9.62 24.96
CA THR A 194 -1.61 8.57 24.29
C THR A 194 -3.05 9.03 24.16
N VAL A 195 -3.52 9.20 22.93
CA VAL A 195 -4.83 9.77 22.60
C VAL A 195 -5.61 8.77 21.75
N ILE A 196 -6.86 8.49 22.14
CA ILE A 196 -7.82 7.82 21.28
C ILE A 196 -8.52 8.87 20.42
N CYS A 197 -8.53 8.68 19.10
CA CYS A 197 -9.14 9.59 18.16
C CYS A 197 -10.03 8.86 17.14
N SER A 198 -11.09 9.54 16.71
CA SER A 198 -12.07 9.10 15.71
C SER A 198 -12.69 10.36 15.06
N GLU A 199 -13.60 10.19 14.10
CA GLU A 199 -14.36 11.32 13.55
C GLU A 199 -15.12 12.12 14.63
N LYS A 200 -15.50 11.48 15.74
CA LYS A 200 -16.30 12.09 16.82
C LYS A 200 -15.50 12.49 18.06
N GLN A 201 -14.24 12.05 18.17
CA GLN A 201 -13.39 12.28 19.35
C GLN A 201 -11.99 12.66 18.89
N ASN A 202 -11.44 13.80 19.31
CA ASN A 202 -10.11 14.25 18.89
C ASN A 202 -9.95 14.22 17.35
N SER A 203 -10.98 14.69 16.63
CA SER A 203 -11.13 14.51 15.18
C SER A 203 -10.02 15.16 14.37
N GLU A 204 -9.52 16.31 14.81
CA GLU A 204 -8.37 16.97 14.18
C GLU A 204 -7.14 16.05 14.13
N LEU A 205 -6.82 15.37 15.24
CA LEU A 205 -5.72 14.40 15.29
C LEU A 205 -6.02 13.17 14.43
N PHE A 206 -7.27 12.69 14.43
CA PHE A 206 -7.68 11.55 13.61
C PHE A 206 -7.42 11.81 12.13
N PHE A 207 -7.92 12.93 11.60
CA PHE A 207 -7.72 13.30 10.19
C PHE A 207 -6.30 13.72 9.88
N ALA A 208 -5.59 14.39 10.80
CA ALA A 208 -4.19 14.76 10.60
C ALA A 208 -3.28 13.53 10.50
N ALA A 209 -3.50 12.49 11.31
CA ALA A 209 -2.69 11.28 11.29
C ALA A 209 -2.89 10.42 10.02
N LEU A 210 -4.11 10.39 9.46
CA LEU A 210 -4.42 9.66 8.21
C LEU A 210 -3.80 10.37 7.00
N GLY A 211 -2.82 9.73 6.37
CA GLY A 211 -2.00 10.37 5.33
C GLY A 211 -1.02 11.41 5.87
N GLY A 212 -0.84 11.47 7.20
CA GLY A 212 -0.05 12.50 7.89
C GLY A 212 1.45 12.30 7.89
N LEU A 213 1.97 11.29 7.16
CA LEU A 213 3.41 11.00 7.04
C LEU A 213 4.12 10.85 8.39
N GLY A 214 3.41 10.35 9.41
CA GLY A 214 3.91 10.18 10.77
C GLY A 214 4.19 11.48 11.54
N GLN A 215 3.79 12.65 11.03
CA GLN A 215 4.17 13.95 11.58
C GLN A 215 3.48 14.31 12.89
N PHE A 216 2.26 13.83 13.10
CA PHE A 216 1.41 14.25 14.21
C PHE A 216 1.39 13.25 15.38
N GLY A 217 1.97 12.07 15.17
CA GLY A 217 2.05 11.02 16.17
C GLY A 217 2.21 9.63 15.56
N ILE A 218 2.37 8.67 16.45
CA ILE A 218 2.62 7.27 16.12
C ILE A 218 1.33 6.49 16.36
N ILE A 219 0.78 5.92 15.29
CA ILE A 219 -0.40 5.05 15.36
C ILE A 219 -0.01 3.74 16.03
N THR A 220 -0.53 3.49 17.24
CA THR A 220 -0.27 2.27 18.02
C THR A 220 -1.37 1.23 17.84
N ARG A 221 -2.59 1.66 17.52
CA ARG A 221 -3.74 0.80 17.20
C ARG A 221 -4.66 1.48 16.19
N ALA A 222 -5.28 0.71 15.31
CA ALA A 222 -6.34 1.17 14.42
C ALA A 222 -7.53 0.21 14.45
N ARG A 223 -8.75 0.77 14.38
CA ARG A 223 -9.99 0.03 14.16
C ARG A 223 -10.30 -0.02 12.67
N VAL A 224 -10.10 -1.17 12.05
CA VAL A 224 -10.23 -1.38 10.61
C VAL A 224 -11.56 -2.02 10.28
N LEU A 225 -12.27 -1.49 9.28
CA LEU A 225 -13.54 -2.04 8.81
C LEU A 225 -13.37 -3.37 8.09
N LEU A 226 -14.30 -4.30 8.35
CA LEU A 226 -14.32 -5.64 7.79
C LEU A 226 -15.58 -5.89 6.95
N GLN A 227 -15.42 -6.70 5.91
CA GLN A 227 -16.50 -7.28 5.13
C GLN A 227 -16.45 -8.81 5.18
N GLN A 228 -17.47 -9.45 4.60
CA GLN A 228 -17.42 -10.89 4.40
C GLN A 228 -16.28 -11.22 3.44
N ALA A 229 -15.39 -12.14 3.81
CA ALA A 229 -14.37 -12.62 2.89
C ALA A 229 -15.05 -13.40 1.76
N PRO A 230 -14.76 -13.08 0.48
CA PRO A 230 -15.09 -13.97 -0.64
C PRO A 230 -14.36 -15.31 -0.50
N ASP A 231 -14.91 -16.35 -1.11
CA ASP A 231 -14.22 -17.65 -1.18
C ASP A 231 -13.17 -17.61 -2.30
N MET A 232 -13.57 -17.10 -3.46
CA MET A 232 -12.84 -17.19 -4.71
C MET A 232 -12.83 -15.86 -5.47
N VAL A 233 -11.88 -15.74 -6.39
CA VAL A 233 -11.68 -14.59 -7.26
C VAL A 233 -11.45 -15.06 -8.69
N ARG A 234 -12.29 -14.55 -9.59
CA ARG A 234 -12.09 -14.63 -11.04
C ARG A 234 -11.16 -13.48 -11.42
N TRP A 235 -9.88 -13.78 -11.67
CA TRP A 235 -8.85 -12.80 -12.01
C TRP A 235 -8.66 -12.76 -13.53
N ILE A 236 -8.84 -11.57 -14.12
CA ILE A 236 -8.84 -11.34 -15.56
C ILE A 236 -7.80 -10.27 -15.91
N ARG A 237 -7.09 -10.49 -17.02
CA ARG A 237 -6.25 -9.49 -17.69
C ARG A 237 -6.61 -9.41 -19.16
N VAL A 238 -6.85 -8.20 -19.66
CA VAL A 238 -7.13 -7.94 -21.08
C VAL A 238 -6.23 -6.83 -21.60
N VAL A 239 -5.88 -6.88 -22.89
CA VAL A 239 -4.82 -6.03 -23.47
C VAL A 239 -5.37 -5.02 -24.46
N TYR A 240 -4.87 -3.79 -24.41
CA TYR A 240 -5.20 -2.71 -25.33
C TYR A 240 -3.95 -2.21 -26.03
N SER A 241 -4.08 -1.87 -27.32
CA SER A 241 -3.07 -1.14 -28.08
C SER A 241 -3.24 0.38 -27.97
N GLU A 242 -4.46 0.85 -27.70
CA GLU A 242 -4.80 2.28 -27.66
C GLU A 242 -5.12 2.76 -26.25
N PHE A 243 -4.41 3.80 -25.81
CA PHE A 243 -4.56 4.35 -24.46
C PHE A 243 -5.96 4.90 -24.21
N GLU A 244 -6.56 5.57 -25.21
CA GLU A 244 -7.90 6.13 -25.08
C GLU A 244 -8.96 5.04 -24.87
N ALA A 245 -8.82 3.89 -25.55
CA ALA A 245 -9.74 2.77 -25.35
C ALA A 245 -9.57 2.17 -23.95
N TYR A 246 -8.31 1.98 -23.52
CA TYR A 246 -7.96 1.50 -22.19
C TYR A 246 -8.51 2.39 -21.07
N THR A 247 -8.23 3.70 -21.09
CA THR A 247 -8.67 4.61 -20.02
C THR A 247 -10.17 4.75 -19.98
N ARG A 248 -10.82 4.85 -21.14
CA ARG A 248 -12.28 4.99 -21.23
C ARG A 248 -13.01 3.75 -20.71
N ASP A 249 -12.45 2.56 -20.91
CA ASP A 249 -12.98 1.31 -20.35
C ASP A 249 -12.72 1.22 -18.84
N ALA A 250 -11.50 1.51 -18.39
CA ALA A 250 -11.16 1.51 -16.97
C ALA A 250 -12.02 2.51 -16.18
N GLU A 251 -12.20 3.73 -16.70
CA GLU A 251 -13.04 4.78 -16.12
C GLU A 251 -14.52 4.37 -16.10
N TRP A 252 -15.00 3.73 -17.16
CA TRP A 252 -16.37 3.23 -17.21
C TRP A 252 -16.59 2.16 -16.13
N LEU A 253 -15.67 1.20 -15.98
CA LEU A 253 -15.78 0.14 -14.98
C LEU A 253 -15.81 0.68 -13.55
N VAL A 254 -14.93 1.63 -13.21
CA VAL A 254 -14.92 2.21 -11.86
C VAL A 254 -16.13 3.10 -11.58
N SER A 255 -16.86 3.55 -12.61
CA SER A 255 -18.08 4.35 -12.48
C SER A 255 -19.36 3.52 -12.26
N LEU A 256 -19.28 2.20 -12.41
CA LEU A 256 -20.41 1.31 -12.20
C LEU A 256 -20.83 1.30 -10.73
N ARG A 257 -22.13 1.06 -10.49
CA ARG A 257 -22.67 0.98 -9.13
C ARG A 257 -22.13 -0.27 -8.42
N GLU A 258 -22.12 -0.21 -7.09
CA GLU A 258 -21.76 -1.36 -6.28
C GLU A 258 -22.72 -2.53 -6.58
N GLY A 259 -22.15 -3.71 -6.83
CA GLY A 259 -22.88 -4.91 -7.25
C GLY A 259 -23.17 -5.02 -8.76
N GLU A 260 -22.80 -4.02 -9.57
CA GLU A 260 -23.00 -4.04 -11.04
C GLU A 260 -21.70 -4.21 -11.85
N GLY A 261 -20.55 -4.35 -11.19
CA GLY A 261 -19.23 -4.45 -11.84
C GLY A 261 -18.18 -5.09 -10.94
N PHE A 262 -16.97 -5.26 -11.47
CA PHE A 262 -15.82 -5.90 -10.80
C PHE A 262 -15.52 -5.35 -9.41
N ASP A 263 -14.98 -6.18 -8.53
CA ASP A 263 -14.59 -5.82 -7.16
C ASP A 263 -13.17 -5.24 -7.08
N TYR A 264 -12.39 -5.39 -8.15
CA TYR A 264 -11.04 -4.88 -8.29
C TYR A 264 -10.82 -4.40 -9.73
N VAL A 265 -10.23 -3.21 -9.86
CA VAL A 265 -9.82 -2.64 -11.15
C VAL A 265 -8.44 -2.00 -10.99
N GLU A 266 -7.47 -2.52 -11.73
CA GLU A 266 -6.15 -1.92 -11.92
C GLU A 266 -5.74 -1.95 -13.39
N GLY A 267 -4.53 -1.51 -13.67
CA GLY A 267 -3.91 -1.70 -14.95
C GLY A 267 -2.44 -1.35 -14.91
N PHE A 268 -1.76 -1.71 -15.98
CA PHE A 268 -0.34 -1.42 -16.12
C PHE A 268 0.04 -1.25 -17.58
N VAL A 269 1.08 -0.46 -17.78
CA VAL A 269 1.78 -0.30 -19.05
C VAL A 269 2.89 -1.33 -19.12
N PHE A 270 3.03 -1.98 -20.27
CA PHE A 270 4.14 -2.90 -20.55
C PHE A 270 4.71 -2.63 -21.94
N VAL A 271 5.98 -2.97 -22.12
CA VAL A 271 6.69 -2.78 -23.38
C VAL A 271 6.17 -3.76 -24.42
N ASN A 272 5.98 -3.30 -25.66
CA ASN A 272 5.64 -4.16 -26.78
C ASN A 272 6.91 -4.92 -27.26
N SER A 273 7.41 -5.83 -26.43
CA SER A 273 8.59 -6.67 -26.70
C SER A 273 8.53 -8.01 -25.96
N ASP A 274 9.41 -8.94 -26.33
CA ASP A 274 9.62 -10.23 -25.66
C ASP A 274 10.48 -10.15 -24.40
N ASP A 275 10.81 -8.94 -23.93
CA ASP A 275 11.56 -8.73 -22.69
C ASP A 275 10.82 -9.38 -21.50
N PRO A 276 11.46 -10.28 -20.73
CA PRO A 276 10.77 -11.03 -19.68
C PRO A 276 10.41 -10.20 -18.44
N CYS A 277 10.95 -9.00 -18.29
CA CYS A 277 10.76 -8.15 -17.12
C CYS A 277 9.79 -6.98 -17.37
N ASN A 278 9.72 -6.51 -18.61
CA ASN A 278 8.95 -5.33 -19.00
C ASN A 278 7.94 -5.63 -20.12
N GLY A 279 8.11 -6.74 -20.83
CA GLY A 279 7.39 -7.06 -22.05
C GLY A 279 6.12 -7.88 -21.85
N TRP A 280 5.57 -8.38 -22.95
CA TRP A 280 4.38 -9.23 -22.93
C TRP A 280 4.49 -10.54 -22.12
N PRO A 281 5.67 -11.13 -21.83
CA PRO A 281 5.76 -12.30 -20.92
C PRO A 281 5.28 -12.01 -19.48
N THR A 282 5.19 -10.73 -19.09
CA THR A 282 4.70 -10.30 -17.76
C THR A 282 3.18 -10.29 -17.62
N VAL A 283 2.44 -10.41 -18.74
CA VAL A 283 0.98 -10.23 -18.79
C VAL A 283 0.21 -11.50 -18.41
N PRO A 284 0.54 -12.71 -18.93
CA PRO A 284 -0.19 -13.93 -18.55
C PRO A 284 -0.22 -14.17 -17.04
N ILE A 285 -1.34 -14.67 -16.53
CA ILE A 285 -1.54 -14.87 -15.08
C ILE A 285 -0.97 -16.21 -14.63
N HIS A 286 -1.18 -17.26 -15.44
CA HIS A 286 -0.75 -18.61 -15.14
C HIS A 286 0.39 -19.08 -16.06
N PRO A 287 1.36 -19.89 -15.59
CA PRO A 287 2.46 -20.41 -16.41
C PRO A 287 2.06 -21.21 -17.65
N ASN A 288 0.81 -21.65 -17.76
CA ASN A 288 0.27 -22.38 -18.93
C ASN A 288 -0.32 -21.45 -19.99
N GLN A 289 -0.49 -20.17 -19.67
CA GLN A 289 -0.95 -19.16 -20.60
C GLN A 289 0.24 -18.58 -21.37
N ARG A 290 0.01 -18.21 -22.62
CA ARG A 290 1.03 -17.60 -23.50
C ARG A 290 0.43 -16.39 -24.17
N PHE A 291 1.22 -15.34 -24.26
CA PHE A 291 0.87 -14.17 -25.04
C PHE A 291 1.18 -14.45 -26.51
N ASP A 292 0.20 -14.27 -27.38
CA ASP A 292 0.35 -14.40 -28.84
C ASP A 292 0.47 -13.00 -29.48
N PRO A 293 1.69 -12.52 -29.78
CA PRO A 293 1.88 -11.18 -30.35
C PRO A 293 1.32 -11.05 -31.77
N VAL A 294 1.00 -12.15 -32.48
CA VAL A 294 0.38 -12.10 -33.83
C VAL A 294 -1.03 -11.52 -33.76
N ARG A 295 -1.68 -11.55 -32.59
CA ARG A 295 -2.99 -10.92 -32.37
C ARG A 295 -2.94 -9.40 -32.31
N LEU A 296 -1.76 -8.82 -32.11
CA LEU A 296 -1.62 -7.37 -31.97
C LEU A 296 -1.86 -6.66 -33.31
N PRO A 297 -2.55 -5.50 -33.31
CA PRO A 297 -2.66 -4.66 -34.49
C PRO A 297 -1.27 -4.26 -35.01
N SER A 298 -1.11 -4.24 -36.34
CA SER A 298 0.17 -3.90 -37.00
C SER A 298 0.66 -2.48 -36.71
N ASN A 299 -0.24 -1.60 -36.27
CA ASN A 299 0.03 -0.21 -35.89
C ASN A 299 0.20 -0.02 -34.37
N ALA A 300 0.28 -1.09 -33.58
CA ALA A 300 0.47 -0.99 -32.13
C ALA A 300 1.74 -0.21 -31.77
N GLY A 301 1.65 0.62 -30.74
CA GLY A 301 2.74 1.46 -30.27
C GLY A 301 3.89 0.69 -29.61
N PRO A 302 4.92 1.42 -29.11
CA PRO A 302 6.05 0.82 -28.41
C PRO A 302 5.67 0.23 -27.03
N VAL A 303 4.50 0.59 -26.52
CA VAL A 303 3.93 0.08 -25.27
C VAL A 303 2.48 -0.34 -25.49
N LEU A 304 2.01 -1.25 -24.65
CA LEU A 304 0.64 -1.75 -24.59
C LEU A 304 0.10 -1.58 -23.16
N TYR A 305 -1.22 -1.71 -23.01
CA TYR A 305 -1.90 -1.48 -21.74
C TYR A 305 -2.65 -2.74 -21.33
N CYS A 306 -2.43 -3.20 -20.12
CA CYS A 306 -3.20 -4.28 -19.52
C CYS A 306 -4.23 -3.68 -18.57
N LEU A 307 -5.50 -4.03 -18.74
CA LEU A 307 -6.54 -3.80 -17.75
C LEU A 307 -6.66 -5.07 -16.90
N GLU A 308 -6.50 -4.93 -15.59
CA GLU A 308 -6.53 -6.03 -14.64
C GLU A 308 -7.79 -5.94 -13.78
N LEU A 309 -8.56 -7.02 -13.74
CA LEU A 309 -9.90 -7.05 -13.17
C LEU A 309 -10.04 -8.26 -12.25
N ALA A 310 -10.83 -8.11 -11.18
CA ALA A 310 -11.19 -9.25 -10.35
C ALA A 310 -12.66 -9.21 -9.94
N LEU A 311 -13.34 -10.35 -10.02
CA LEU A 311 -14.71 -10.55 -9.56
C LEU A 311 -14.71 -11.53 -8.40
N HIS A 312 -15.26 -11.11 -7.27
CA HIS A 312 -15.38 -11.92 -6.07
C HIS A 312 -16.60 -12.83 -6.16
N TYR A 313 -16.46 -14.09 -5.78
CA TYR A 313 -17.59 -15.01 -5.69
C TYR A 313 -17.45 -16.01 -4.55
N ARG A 314 -18.57 -16.68 -4.25
CA ARG A 314 -18.68 -17.76 -3.26
C ARG A 314 -18.84 -19.11 -3.94
N HIS A 315 -18.44 -20.19 -3.28
CA HIS A 315 -18.61 -21.56 -3.78
C HIS A 315 -20.07 -21.93 -4.08
N SER A 316 -21.04 -21.26 -3.45
CA SER A 316 -22.46 -21.45 -3.70
C SER A 316 -22.95 -20.87 -5.03
N HIS A 317 -22.18 -20.02 -5.71
CA HIS A 317 -22.59 -19.49 -7.02
C HIS A 317 -22.44 -20.56 -8.09
N HIS A 318 -23.47 -20.68 -8.94
CA HIS A 318 -23.40 -21.59 -10.08
C HIS A 318 -22.40 -21.06 -11.12
N PRO A 319 -21.45 -21.87 -11.62
CA PRO A 319 -20.41 -21.42 -12.54
C PRO A 319 -20.94 -20.68 -13.78
N SER A 320 -22.05 -21.16 -14.36
CA SER A 320 -22.64 -20.51 -15.54
C SER A 320 -23.14 -19.08 -15.27
N THR A 321 -23.57 -18.78 -14.04
CA THR A 321 -24.01 -17.43 -13.68
C THR A 321 -22.83 -16.48 -13.59
N LEU A 322 -21.72 -16.96 -13.03
CA LEU A 322 -20.46 -16.20 -12.96
C LEU A 322 -19.94 -15.90 -14.38
N ASP A 323 -19.89 -16.92 -15.25
CA ASP A 323 -19.44 -16.75 -16.63
C ASP A 323 -20.33 -15.76 -17.40
N MET A 324 -21.65 -15.83 -17.22
CA MET A 324 -22.57 -14.86 -17.82
C MET A 324 -22.34 -13.43 -17.32
N GLU A 325 -22.04 -13.24 -16.05
CA GLU A 325 -21.76 -11.93 -15.46
C GLU A 325 -20.44 -11.35 -15.99
N VAL A 326 -19.40 -12.19 -16.02
CA VAL A 326 -18.09 -11.83 -16.59
C VAL A 326 -18.24 -11.46 -18.06
N GLU A 327 -18.89 -12.29 -18.88
CA GLU A 327 -19.06 -12.02 -20.31
C GLU A 327 -19.93 -10.79 -20.57
N LYS A 328 -20.93 -10.52 -19.72
CA LYS A 328 -21.73 -9.27 -19.80
C LYS A 328 -20.86 -8.02 -19.58
N LEU A 329 -19.92 -8.07 -18.66
CA LEU A 329 -19.03 -6.95 -18.36
C LEU A 329 -17.91 -6.83 -19.40
N VAL A 330 -17.21 -7.93 -19.66
CA VAL A 330 -16.07 -8.00 -20.57
C VAL A 330 -16.49 -7.79 -22.02
N GLY A 331 -17.66 -8.26 -22.44
CA GLY A 331 -18.17 -8.10 -23.81
C GLY A 331 -18.46 -6.65 -24.21
N ARG A 332 -18.42 -5.70 -23.27
CA ARG A 332 -18.55 -4.26 -23.52
C ARG A 332 -17.20 -3.54 -23.65
N LEU A 333 -16.11 -4.25 -23.35
CA LEU A 333 -14.74 -3.73 -23.39
C LEU A 333 -14.18 -3.81 -24.80
N ARG A 334 -13.18 -2.98 -25.08
CA ARG A 334 -12.56 -2.75 -26.40
C ARG A 334 -11.12 -3.22 -26.46
N PHE A 335 -10.79 -4.24 -25.67
CA PHE A 335 -9.47 -4.87 -25.68
C PHE A 335 -9.25 -5.63 -27.01
N VAL A 336 -8.01 -5.98 -27.30
CA VAL A 336 -7.61 -6.74 -28.49
C VAL A 336 -8.21 -8.14 -28.42
N GLU A 337 -9.00 -8.49 -29.43
CA GLU A 337 -9.67 -9.79 -29.51
C GLU A 337 -8.66 -10.94 -29.44
N GLY A 338 -8.96 -11.95 -28.62
CA GLY A 338 -8.07 -13.10 -28.41
C GLY A 338 -6.91 -12.86 -27.46
N VAL A 339 -6.76 -11.65 -26.89
CA VAL A 339 -5.74 -11.33 -25.88
C VAL A 339 -6.40 -11.08 -24.50
N LYS A 340 -7.02 -12.15 -23.98
CA LYS A 340 -7.66 -12.22 -22.66
C LYS A 340 -7.04 -13.38 -21.88
N PHE A 341 -6.65 -13.12 -20.64
CA PHE A 341 -6.14 -14.11 -19.68
C PHE A 341 -7.08 -14.15 -18.49
N GLU A 342 -7.37 -15.35 -18.01
CA GLU A 342 -8.34 -15.55 -16.93
C GLU A 342 -7.97 -16.77 -16.09
N VAL A 343 -8.09 -16.67 -14.78
CA VAL A 343 -7.94 -17.77 -13.82
C VAL A 343 -8.92 -17.61 -12.66
N ASP A 344 -9.34 -18.73 -12.08
CA ASP A 344 -9.99 -18.75 -10.77
C ASP A 344 -8.98 -19.13 -9.70
N VAL A 345 -8.87 -18.31 -8.66
CA VAL A 345 -7.98 -18.53 -7.51
C VAL A 345 -8.73 -18.26 -6.21
N SER A 346 -8.23 -18.75 -5.09
CA SER A 346 -8.79 -18.37 -3.79
C SER A 346 -8.59 -16.88 -3.50
N TYR A 347 -9.46 -16.29 -2.68
CA TYR A 347 -9.31 -14.90 -2.25
C TYR A 347 -7.94 -14.61 -1.59
N MET A 348 -7.44 -15.56 -0.81
CA MET A 348 -6.12 -15.48 -0.19
C MET A 348 -4.98 -15.47 -1.21
N GLU A 349 -5.04 -16.36 -2.22
CA GLU A 349 -4.02 -16.40 -3.28
C GLU A 349 -4.01 -15.13 -4.11
N PHE A 350 -5.17 -14.57 -4.43
CA PHE A 350 -5.27 -13.32 -5.17
C PHE A 350 -4.62 -12.16 -4.39
N LEU A 351 -4.96 -11.99 -3.12
CA LEU A 351 -4.38 -10.91 -2.31
C LEU A 351 -2.87 -11.11 -2.10
N LEU A 352 -2.41 -12.34 -1.89
CA LEU A 352 -0.98 -12.64 -1.69
C LEU A 352 -0.18 -12.78 -3.00
N ARG A 353 -0.73 -12.37 -4.16
CA ARG A 353 -0.08 -12.55 -5.48
C ARG A 353 1.32 -11.92 -5.56
N VAL A 354 1.54 -10.76 -4.91
CA VAL A 354 2.85 -10.08 -4.89
C VAL A 354 3.87 -10.79 -4.00
N LYS A 355 3.44 -11.65 -3.07
CA LYS A 355 4.36 -12.46 -2.26
C LYS A 355 5.19 -13.42 -3.11
N ARG A 356 4.60 -13.98 -4.18
CA ARG A 356 5.33 -14.81 -5.15
C ARG A 356 6.41 -14.00 -5.87
N VAL A 357 6.10 -12.75 -6.22
CA VAL A 357 7.05 -11.80 -6.83
C VAL A 357 8.19 -11.47 -5.87
N GLU A 358 7.90 -11.25 -4.59
CA GLU A 358 8.92 -11.08 -3.54
C GLU A 358 9.84 -12.31 -3.44
N GLU A 359 9.28 -13.51 -3.36
CA GLU A 359 10.04 -14.76 -3.25
C GLU A 359 10.98 -14.95 -4.44
N GLU A 360 10.49 -14.71 -5.66
CA GLU A 360 11.32 -14.75 -6.88
C GLU A 360 12.41 -13.67 -6.89
N ALA A 361 12.07 -12.45 -6.49
CA ALA A 361 13.01 -11.33 -6.41
C ALA A 361 14.13 -11.59 -5.40
N LYS A 362 13.81 -12.23 -4.26
CA LYS A 362 14.81 -12.67 -3.27
C LYS A 362 15.73 -13.74 -3.83
N VAL A 363 15.19 -14.75 -4.51
CA VAL A 363 16.01 -15.79 -5.16
C VAL A 363 16.95 -15.21 -6.22
N LYS A 364 16.49 -14.18 -6.96
CA LYS A 364 17.29 -13.48 -7.96
C LYS A 364 18.25 -12.43 -7.37
N GLY A 365 18.23 -12.20 -6.05
CA GLY A 365 19.07 -11.22 -5.38
C GLY A 365 18.73 -9.76 -5.69
N ILE A 366 17.52 -9.49 -6.21
CA ILE A 366 17.08 -8.14 -6.60
C ILE A 366 16.18 -7.48 -5.55
N TRP A 367 15.68 -8.25 -4.57
CA TRP A 367 14.80 -7.71 -3.50
C TRP A 367 15.51 -6.73 -2.55
N ASP A 368 16.80 -6.91 -2.30
CA ASP A 368 17.60 -6.03 -1.44
C ASP A 368 18.42 -4.99 -2.24
N ALA A 369 18.17 -4.88 -3.55
CA ALA A 369 18.80 -3.91 -4.44
C ALA A 369 18.12 -2.52 -4.32
N PRO A 370 18.69 -1.45 -4.92
CA PRO A 370 18.01 -0.15 -4.94
C PRO A 370 16.70 -0.15 -5.74
N HIS A 371 15.64 0.41 -5.16
CA HIS A 371 14.31 0.58 -5.76
C HIS A 371 13.94 2.07 -5.84
N PRO A 372 14.43 2.84 -6.83
CA PRO A 372 14.12 4.26 -6.98
C PRO A 372 12.70 4.48 -7.57
N TRP A 373 11.69 3.95 -6.88
CA TRP A 373 10.30 3.97 -7.32
C TRP A 373 9.73 5.39 -7.37
N LEU A 374 8.91 5.65 -8.39
CA LEU A 374 8.16 6.89 -8.57
C LEU A 374 6.66 6.59 -8.47
N ASN A 375 5.99 7.21 -7.50
CA ASN A 375 4.55 7.10 -7.29
C ASN A 375 3.91 8.48 -7.36
N MET A 376 2.81 8.63 -8.08
CA MET A 376 2.12 9.92 -8.22
C MET A 376 0.66 9.76 -8.60
N PHE A 377 -0.15 10.75 -8.23
CA PHE A 377 -1.50 10.92 -8.75
C PHE A 377 -1.50 11.91 -9.91
N ILE A 378 -2.18 11.55 -10.99
CA ILE A 378 -2.31 12.37 -12.20
C ILE A 378 -3.80 12.59 -12.45
N SER A 379 -4.21 13.83 -12.69
CA SER A 379 -5.61 14.12 -13.00
C SER A 379 -6.02 13.50 -14.33
N LYS A 380 -7.29 13.10 -14.45
CA LYS A 380 -7.89 12.61 -15.69
C LYS A 380 -7.64 13.54 -16.88
N SER A 381 -7.67 14.85 -16.68
CA SER A 381 -7.42 15.83 -17.74
C SER A 381 -6.02 15.75 -18.35
N ASN A 382 -5.03 15.25 -17.61
CA ASN A 382 -3.63 15.27 -17.98
C ASN A 382 -3.08 13.86 -18.30
N ILE A 383 -3.82 12.79 -18.02
CA ILE A 383 -3.31 11.42 -18.15
C ILE A 383 -2.98 11.04 -19.61
N ALA A 384 -3.75 11.54 -20.58
CA ALA A 384 -3.47 11.29 -22.01
C ALA A 384 -2.19 11.98 -22.49
N GLU A 385 -1.89 13.18 -21.97
CA GLU A 385 -0.62 13.85 -22.23
C GLU A 385 0.55 13.14 -21.53
N PHE A 386 0.33 12.66 -20.30
CA PHE A 386 1.32 11.86 -19.59
C PHE A 386 1.67 10.57 -20.34
N ASP A 387 0.68 9.85 -20.88
CA ASP A 387 0.93 8.69 -21.74
C ASP A 387 1.82 9.05 -22.95
N ARG A 388 1.45 10.13 -23.65
CA ARG A 388 2.16 10.57 -24.85
C ARG A 388 3.62 10.94 -24.58
N GLU A 389 3.90 11.62 -23.48
CA GLU A 389 5.24 12.13 -23.18
C GLU A 389 6.06 11.17 -22.32
N VAL A 390 5.45 10.43 -21.40
CA VAL A 390 6.16 9.57 -20.45
C VAL A 390 6.17 8.13 -20.92
N PHE A 391 5.01 7.48 -21.02
CA PHE A 391 4.92 6.06 -21.37
C PHE A 391 5.46 5.77 -22.76
N LYS A 392 5.06 6.56 -23.76
CA LYS A 392 5.43 6.34 -25.16
C LYS A 392 6.81 6.87 -25.55
N LYS A 393 7.46 7.71 -24.74
CA LYS A 393 8.76 8.32 -25.07
C LYS A 393 9.83 8.07 -24.01
N ILE A 394 9.64 8.60 -22.79
CA ILE A 394 10.69 8.59 -21.75
C ILE A 394 10.96 7.16 -21.25
N ILE A 395 9.91 6.40 -20.94
CA ILE A 395 10.02 5.04 -20.38
C ILE A 395 9.48 3.97 -21.32
N LYS A 396 9.53 4.21 -22.63
CA LYS A 396 9.05 3.27 -23.66
C LYS A 396 9.76 1.91 -23.68
N ASN A 397 10.94 1.84 -23.05
CA ASN A 397 11.74 0.62 -22.90
C ASN A 397 11.54 -0.05 -21.53
N GLY A 398 10.56 0.40 -20.74
CA GLY A 398 10.30 -0.11 -19.40
C GLY A 398 11.20 0.50 -18.31
N VAL A 399 11.00 0.04 -17.08
CA VAL A 399 11.70 0.50 -15.87
C VAL A 399 12.30 -0.65 -15.05
N GLY A 400 12.34 -1.86 -15.62
CA GLY A 400 12.77 -3.09 -14.94
C GLY A 400 11.69 -3.70 -14.04
N GLY A 401 10.41 -3.34 -14.26
CA GLY A 401 9.29 -3.77 -13.44
C GLY A 401 7.96 -3.18 -13.91
N PRO A 402 6.85 -3.43 -13.19
CA PRO A 402 5.52 -2.99 -13.58
C PRO A 402 5.38 -1.46 -13.54
N ILE A 403 4.67 -0.91 -14.53
CA ILE A 403 4.30 0.51 -14.58
C ILE A 403 2.79 0.60 -14.36
N LEU A 404 2.35 0.71 -13.10
CA LEU A 404 0.93 0.75 -12.76
C LEU A 404 0.28 2.06 -13.21
N VAL A 405 -0.93 1.96 -13.74
CA VAL A 405 -1.80 3.09 -14.05
C VAL A 405 -3.23 2.61 -13.93
N TYR A 406 -4.07 3.30 -13.18
CA TYR A 406 -5.50 2.99 -13.07
C TYR A 406 -6.27 4.19 -12.51
N PRO A 407 -7.56 4.34 -12.86
CA PRO A 407 -8.37 5.46 -12.38
C PRO A 407 -8.84 5.24 -10.93
N LEU A 408 -8.94 6.33 -10.19
CA LEU A 408 -9.54 6.39 -8.86
C LEU A 408 -10.66 7.43 -8.84
N LEU A 409 -11.63 7.25 -7.93
CA LEU A 409 -12.71 8.21 -7.70
C LEU A 409 -12.37 9.09 -6.50
N ARG A 410 -12.34 10.41 -6.71
CA ARG A 410 -12.10 11.39 -5.62
C ARG A 410 -13.19 11.35 -4.53
N SER A 411 -14.41 10.94 -4.89
CA SER A 411 -15.57 10.89 -3.99
C SER A 411 -15.53 9.74 -2.98
N LYS A 412 -14.44 8.97 -2.94
CA LYS A 412 -14.32 7.73 -2.18
C LYS A 412 -13.27 7.82 -1.10
#